data_AF-A0A9R1I1T8-F1
#
_entry.id   AF-A0A9R1I1T8-F1
#
_cell.length_a   1.000
_cell.length_b   1.000
_cell.length_c   1.000
_cell.angle_alpha   90.00
_cell.angle_beta   90.00
_cell.angle_gamma   90.00
#
_symmetry.space_group_name_H-M   'P 1'
#
loop_
_entity.id
_entity.type
_entity.pdbx_description
1 polymer ?
#
loop_
_entity_poly.entity_id
_entity_poly.type
_entity_poly.pdbx_seq_one_letter_code
_entity_poly.pdbx_strand_id
1 'polypeptide(L)'
;MGIKGLTKLLAEHAPRAAVQRRVEDYRGRVIAIDASLSIYQFLVVVGRKGTEVLTNEAGEVTSHLQGMLNRTVRLLEAGIKPVFVFDGEPPALKKKELAKRSLKRDDASKDLHSAIEIGDEDSVEKFSKRTVKITKEHNDGCKRLLRLMGVPIVEAPGEAEAQCASLCKNHKAYAVASEDMDTLTFGAPRFLRHVTDLSFKKSPVTEFEVPKVLEELGLTMDQFIDLCILSGCDYCENIKGIGGQRALKLIRQHGCIEEVVQNLHKRYTVPEDWPYQEVRTLFKQPNVCTEIPDFQWTSADKEGLVNFLAFENSFSSDRVEKAVEKIKAASDKYSPAGRAKLLTPVANLSGSTDKESKCVLGASGQGLRSRTAVQVCSSSSSGFRYGSSSSKPLVLGRQSGVHVKPPTFSFI
;
A
#
# COMPACT_ATOMS: atom_id res chain seq x y z
N MET A 1 8.73 1.51 3.45
CA MET A 1 10.17 1.15 3.53
C MET A 1 10.70 1.24 2.10
N GLY A 2 11.74 0.50 1.71
CA GLY A 2 12.21 0.38 0.32
C GLY A 2 12.94 1.61 -0.21
N ILE A 3 12.21 2.60 -0.76
CA ILE A 3 12.83 3.78 -1.40
C ILE A 3 12.89 4.97 -0.45
N LYS A 4 14.10 5.42 -0.14
CA LYS A 4 14.36 6.50 0.82
C LYS A 4 13.75 7.83 0.36
N GLY A 5 12.80 8.34 1.14
CA GLY A 5 12.19 9.66 0.93
C GLY A 5 11.17 9.75 -0.21
N LEU A 6 10.82 8.63 -0.85
CA LEU A 6 9.92 8.63 -2.01
C LEU A 6 8.53 9.20 -1.68
N THR A 7 7.94 8.84 -0.54
CA THR A 7 6.63 9.38 -0.13
C THR A 7 6.62 10.90 -0.06
N LYS A 8 7.68 11.50 0.52
CA LYS A 8 7.81 12.96 0.62
C LYS A 8 8.02 13.59 -0.76
N LEU A 9 8.81 12.95 -1.61
CA LEU A 9 9.04 13.39 -3.00
C LEU A 9 7.73 13.43 -3.79
N LEU A 10 6.93 12.35 -3.72
CA LEU A 10 5.65 12.26 -4.41
C LEU A 10 4.64 13.27 -3.88
N ALA A 11 4.58 13.49 -2.56
CA ALA A 11 3.70 14.51 -1.99
C ALA A 11 3.99 15.93 -2.52
N GLU A 12 5.25 16.22 -2.88
CA GLU A 12 5.67 17.54 -3.36
C GLU A 12 5.57 17.68 -4.89
N HIS A 13 5.99 16.65 -5.64
CA HIS A 13 6.11 16.72 -7.11
C HIS A 13 5.02 15.96 -7.86
N ALA A 14 4.25 15.10 -7.19
CA ALA A 14 3.16 14.33 -7.76
C ALA A 14 1.94 14.24 -6.80
N PRO A 15 1.42 15.38 -6.30
CA PRO A 15 0.39 15.40 -5.26
C PRO A 15 -0.96 14.82 -5.72
N ARG A 16 -1.27 14.81 -7.02
CA ARG A 16 -2.53 14.23 -7.54
C ARG A 16 -2.39 12.75 -7.87
N ALA A 17 -1.17 12.21 -7.82
CA ALA A 17 -0.94 10.78 -7.99
C ALA A 17 -1.36 9.96 -6.76
N ALA A 18 -1.49 10.59 -5.58
CA ALA A 18 -1.96 9.97 -4.35
C ALA A 18 -3.41 10.40 -4.06
N VAL A 19 -4.35 9.46 -4.12
CA VAL A 19 -5.78 9.73 -3.90
C VAL A 19 -6.23 9.02 -2.63
N GLN A 20 -6.96 9.74 -1.77
CA GLN A 20 -7.59 9.16 -0.60
C GLN A 20 -8.92 8.53 -0.99
N ARG A 21 -9.08 7.23 -0.70
CA ARG A 21 -10.31 6.46 -0.94
C ARG A 21 -10.79 5.79 0.34
N ARG A 22 -12.04 5.38 0.36
CA ARG A 22 -12.57 4.57 1.45
C ARG A 22 -12.32 3.09 1.15
N VAL A 23 -12.20 2.28 2.18
CA VAL A 23 -12.00 0.83 2.02
C VAL A 23 -13.15 0.16 1.26
N GLU A 24 -14.37 0.69 1.41
CA GLU A 24 -15.58 0.15 0.77
C GLU A 24 -15.54 0.29 -0.75
N ASP A 25 -14.75 1.23 -1.28
CA ASP A 25 -14.60 1.46 -2.72
C ASP A 25 -13.86 0.27 -3.39
N TYR A 26 -13.21 -0.59 -2.62
CA TYR A 26 -12.54 -1.82 -3.08
C TYR A 26 -13.38 -3.09 -2.91
N ARG A 27 -14.67 -2.96 -2.59
CA ARG A 27 -15.58 -4.12 -2.47
C ARG A 27 -15.58 -4.94 -3.78
N GLY A 28 -15.45 -6.25 -3.63
CA GLY A 28 -15.40 -7.22 -4.71
C GLY A 28 -14.07 -7.26 -5.46
N ARG A 29 -13.12 -6.38 -5.15
CA ARG A 29 -11.80 -6.36 -5.79
C ARG A 29 -10.89 -7.41 -5.17
N VAL A 30 -10.09 -8.04 -6.04
CA VAL A 30 -8.97 -8.88 -5.63
C VAL A 30 -7.78 -7.99 -5.30
N ILE A 31 -7.24 -8.09 -4.10
CA ILE A 31 -6.10 -7.26 -3.66
C ILE A 31 -4.96 -8.20 -3.27
N ALA A 32 -3.80 -8.04 -3.91
CA ALA A 32 -2.58 -8.77 -3.56
C ALA A 32 -1.91 -8.06 -2.37
N ILE A 33 -1.61 -8.79 -1.31
CA ILE A 33 -1.12 -8.25 -0.05
C ILE A 33 0.24 -8.84 0.27
N ASP A 34 1.21 -7.98 0.54
CA ASP A 34 2.50 -8.35 1.10
C ASP A 34 2.31 -8.91 2.54
N ALA A 35 2.57 -10.22 2.69
CA ALA A 35 2.39 -10.92 3.95
C ALA A 35 3.55 -10.66 4.93
N SER A 36 4.78 -10.55 4.44
CA SER A 36 5.97 -10.39 5.29
C SER A 36 5.92 -9.11 6.10
N LEU A 37 5.56 -8.01 5.43
CA LEU A 37 5.35 -6.72 6.10
C LEU A 37 4.21 -6.80 7.13
N SER A 38 3.15 -7.54 6.80
CA SER A 38 2.01 -7.75 7.71
C SER A 38 2.44 -8.50 8.97
N ILE A 39 3.20 -9.58 8.84
CA ILE A 39 3.69 -10.39 9.95
C ILE A 39 4.60 -9.56 10.85
N TYR A 40 5.51 -8.76 10.28
CA TYR A 40 6.37 -7.86 11.05
C TYR A 40 5.54 -6.91 11.92
N GLN A 41 4.55 -6.24 11.32
CA GLN A 41 3.66 -5.32 12.05
C GLN A 41 2.95 -6.02 13.21
N PHE A 42 2.49 -7.25 13.01
CA PHE A 42 1.81 -8.00 14.06
C PHE A 42 2.73 -8.35 15.22
N LEU A 43 3.95 -8.81 14.95
CA LEU A 43 4.94 -9.13 15.99
C LEU A 43 5.41 -7.89 16.77
N VAL A 44 5.36 -6.71 16.15
CA VAL A 44 5.73 -5.44 16.80
C VAL A 44 4.60 -4.88 17.66
N VAL A 45 3.34 -5.06 17.27
CA VAL A 45 2.20 -4.34 17.86
C VAL A 45 1.23 -5.23 18.65
N VAL A 46 0.94 -6.45 18.19
CA VAL A 46 -0.20 -7.23 18.69
C VAL A 46 0.15 -7.90 20.02
N GLY A 47 -0.55 -7.46 21.07
CA GLY A 47 -0.47 -8.02 22.42
C GLY A 47 0.92 -7.93 23.05
N ARG A 48 1.65 -6.87 22.68
CA ARG A 48 2.96 -6.56 23.24
C ARG A 48 2.86 -5.47 24.30
N LYS A 49 3.61 -5.64 25.39
CA LYS A 49 3.83 -4.60 26.41
C LYS A 49 5.23 -4.77 26.99
N GLY A 50 6.14 -3.84 26.73
CA GLY A 50 7.54 -3.99 27.07
C GLY A 50 8.17 -5.20 26.37
N THR A 51 8.64 -6.16 27.15
CA THR A 51 9.16 -7.46 26.68
C THR A 51 8.09 -8.54 26.56
N GLU A 52 6.93 -8.37 27.17
CA GLU A 52 5.84 -9.34 27.12
C GLU A 52 5.23 -9.38 25.72
N VAL A 53 5.02 -10.59 25.22
CA VAL A 53 4.38 -10.89 23.93
C VAL A 53 3.35 -11.99 24.11
N LEU A 54 2.40 -12.10 23.18
CA LEU A 54 1.44 -13.20 23.20
C LEU A 54 2.13 -14.51 22.85
N THR A 55 1.97 -15.51 23.71
CA THR A 55 2.47 -16.87 23.48
C THR A 55 1.39 -17.92 23.71
N ASN A 56 1.61 -19.12 23.21
CA ASN A 56 0.87 -20.31 23.65
C ASN A 56 1.47 -20.87 24.97
N GLU A 57 0.94 -22.00 25.44
CA GLU A 57 1.42 -22.70 26.65
C GLU A 57 2.87 -23.19 26.53
N ALA A 58 3.37 -23.44 25.31
CA ALA A 58 4.75 -23.83 25.05
C ALA A 58 5.73 -22.63 24.99
N GLY A 59 5.24 -21.39 25.16
CA GLY A 59 6.04 -20.17 25.07
C GLY A 59 6.31 -19.70 23.64
N GLU A 60 5.64 -20.26 22.64
CA GLU A 60 5.79 -19.89 21.23
C GLU A 60 4.94 -18.65 20.92
N VAL A 61 5.49 -17.68 20.19
CA VAL A 61 4.83 -16.38 19.93
C VAL A 61 3.63 -16.53 19.00
N THR A 62 2.44 -16.06 19.40
CA THR A 62 1.19 -16.20 18.63
C THR A 62 0.64 -14.88 18.06
N SER A 63 1.31 -13.75 18.31
CA SER A 63 0.89 -12.42 17.83
C SER A 63 0.65 -12.36 16.31
N HIS A 64 1.46 -13.06 15.53
CA HIS A 64 1.35 -13.11 14.07
C HIS A 64 0.06 -13.81 13.61
N LEU A 65 -0.36 -14.90 14.27
CA LEU A 65 -1.61 -15.60 13.99
C LEU A 65 -2.82 -14.73 14.35
N GLN A 66 -2.81 -14.11 15.54
CA GLN A 66 -3.91 -13.23 15.97
C GLN A 66 -4.05 -12.03 15.04
N GLY A 67 -2.93 -11.41 14.67
CA GLY A 67 -2.92 -10.29 13.73
C GLY A 67 -3.46 -10.69 12.36
N MET A 68 -2.97 -11.81 11.81
CA MET A 68 -3.35 -12.30 10.49
C MET A 68 -4.83 -12.69 10.42
N LEU A 69 -5.35 -13.40 11.44
CA LEU A 69 -6.76 -13.75 11.57
C LEU A 69 -7.62 -12.48 11.53
N ASN A 70 -7.36 -11.54 12.44
CA ASN A 70 -8.17 -10.34 12.58
C ASN A 70 -8.11 -9.45 11.33
N ARG A 71 -6.93 -9.27 10.73
CA ARG A 71 -6.78 -8.49 9.50
C ARG A 71 -7.56 -9.12 8.36
N THR A 72 -7.41 -10.42 8.17
CA THR A 72 -8.08 -11.15 7.08
C THR A 72 -9.60 -11.12 7.24
N VAL A 73 -10.13 -11.39 8.44
CA VAL A 73 -11.57 -11.26 8.74
C VAL A 73 -12.08 -9.88 8.35
N ARG A 74 -11.37 -8.81 8.73
CA ARG A 74 -11.80 -7.45 8.44
C ARG A 74 -11.79 -7.10 6.95
N LEU A 75 -10.81 -7.61 6.20
CA LEU A 75 -10.76 -7.42 4.75
C LEU A 75 -11.96 -8.12 4.08
N LEU A 76 -12.26 -9.35 4.50
CA LEU A 76 -13.42 -10.09 4.01
C LEU A 76 -14.74 -9.40 4.37
N GLU A 77 -14.88 -8.87 5.60
CA GLU A 77 -16.06 -8.09 6.03
C GLU A 77 -16.26 -6.80 5.21
N ALA A 78 -15.17 -6.17 4.73
CA ALA A 78 -15.23 -5.03 3.82
C ALA A 78 -15.61 -5.45 2.37
N GLY A 79 -15.62 -6.75 2.10
CA GLY A 79 -15.87 -7.34 0.79
C GLY A 79 -14.65 -7.35 -0.12
N ILE A 80 -13.45 -7.10 0.41
CA ILE A 80 -12.20 -7.28 -0.32
C ILE A 80 -11.93 -8.78 -0.44
N LYS A 81 -11.37 -9.20 -1.58
CA LYS A 81 -10.92 -10.58 -1.83
C LYS A 81 -9.38 -10.61 -1.71
N PRO A 82 -8.81 -10.84 -0.51
CA PRO A 82 -7.37 -10.77 -0.32
C PRO A 82 -6.67 -12.00 -0.90
N VAL A 83 -5.49 -11.79 -1.49
CA VAL A 83 -4.51 -12.85 -1.80
C VAL A 83 -3.23 -12.46 -1.09
N PHE A 84 -2.74 -13.30 -0.18
CA PHE A 84 -1.50 -13.01 0.54
C PHE A 84 -0.30 -13.58 -0.21
N VAL A 85 0.72 -12.76 -0.39
CA VAL A 85 1.96 -13.14 -1.06
C VAL A 85 3.09 -13.15 -0.03
N PHE A 86 3.77 -14.28 0.07
CA PHE A 86 4.88 -14.50 0.98
C PHE A 86 6.20 -14.43 0.23
N ASP A 87 7.23 -13.86 0.86
CA ASP A 87 8.58 -13.83 0.30
C ASP A 87 9.15 -15.23 0.13
N GLY A 88 9.98 -15.37 -0.90
CA GLY A 88 10.89 -16.48 -1.14
C GLY A 88 12.32 -16.13 -0.76
N GLU A 89 13.28 -16.56 -1.59
CA GLU A 89 14.69 -16.27 -1.36
C GLU A 89 15.01 -14.81 -1.72
N PRO A 90 15.58 -14.01 -0.79
CA PRO A 90 15.93 -12.64 -1.10
C PRO A 90 17.05 -12.59 -2.16
N PRO A 91 17.02 -11.61 -3.08
CA PRO A 91 18.03 -11.47 -4.11
C PRO A 91 19.39 -11.17 -3.49
N ALA A 92 20.47 -11.62 -4.15
CA ALA A 92 21.84 -11.45 -3.66
C ALA A 92 22.19 -9.98 -3.35
N LEU A 93 21.66 -9.04 -4.14
CA LEU A 93 21.83 -7.60 -3.96
C LEU A 93 21.32 -7.09 -2.60
N LYS A 94 20.29 -7.73 -2.02
CA LYS A 94 19.69 -7.35 -0.73
C LYS A 94 20.49 -7.86 0.47
N LYS A 95 21.47 -8.76 0.28
CA LYS A 95 22.28 -9.35 1.38
C LYS A 95 22.96 -8.30 2.26
N LYS A 96 23.51 -7.23 1.66
CA LYS A 96 24.16 -6.14 2.40
C LYS A 96 23.17 -5.41 3.32
N GLU A 97 21.97 -5.12 2.84
CA GLU A 97 20.92 -4.48 3.64
C GLU A 97 20.40 -5.41 4.74
N LEU A 98 20.23 -6.71 4.46
CA LEU A 98 19.86 -7.70 5.47
C LEU A 98 20.92 -7.82 6.57
N ALA A 99 22.21 -7.78 6.23
CA ALA A 99 23.29 -7.76 7.21
C ALA A 99 23.25 -6.50 8.08
N LYS A 100 23.02 -5.31 7.50
CA LYS A 100 22.83 -4.07 8.26
C LYS A 100 21.63 -4.15 9.20
N ARG A 101 20.52 -4.73 8.75
CA ARG A 101 19.34 -4.96 9.59
C ARG A 101 19.65 -5.92 10.72
N SER A 102 20.49 -6.95 10.50
CA SER A 102 20.93 -7.84 11.57
C SER A 102 21.75 -7.11 12.62
N LEU A 103 22.78 -6.36 12.21
CA LEU A 103 23.63 -5.61 13.13
C LEU A 103 22.83 -4.63 13.99
N LYS A 104 21.89 -3.89 13.38
CA LYS A 104 20.98 -2.99 14.11
C LYS A 104 20.10 -3.71 15.13
N ARG A 105 19.71 -4.95 14.85
CA ARG A 105 18.96 -5.77 15.82
C ARG A 105 19.86 -6.22 16.96
N ASP A 106 21.09 -6.62 16.67
CA ASP A 106 22.06 -7.05 17.69
C ASP A 106 22.42 -5.90 18.64
N ASP A 107 22.60 -4.69 18.10
CA ASP A 107 22.80 -3.49 18.91
C ASP A 107 21.55 -3.14 19.73
N ALA A 108 20.35 -3.22 19.13
CA ALA A 108 19.10 -3.02 19.86
C ALA A 108 18.87 -4.07 20.97
N SER A 109 19.37 -5.30 20.80
CA SER A 109 19.32 -6.33 21.83
C SER A 109 20.23 -5.99 23.02
N LYS A 110 21.41 -5.41 22.78
CA LYS A 110 22.29 -4.90 23.84
C LYS A 110 21.64 -3.73 24.57
N ASP A 111 21.13 -2.76 23.81
CA ASP A 111 20.44 -1.58 24.36
C ASP A 111 19.22 -2.00 25.20
N LEU A 112 18.47 -3.01 24.75
CA LEU A 112 17.34 -3.58 25.50
C LEU A 112 17.80 -4.18 26.83
N HIS A 113 18.90 -4.93 26.83
CA HIS A 113 19.42 -5.54 28.06
C HIS A 113 19.79 -4.46 29.09
N SER A 114 20.54 -3.44 28.67
CA SER A 114 20.89 -2.31 29.54
C SER A 114 19.65 -1.54 30.02
N ALA A 115 18.63 -1.35 29.17
CA ALA A 115 17.39 -0.69 29.56
C ALA A 115 16.61 -1.46 30.63
N ILE A 116 16.63 -2.80 30.57
CA ILE A 116 16.03 -3.67 31.60
C ILE A 116 16.77 -3.54 32.93
N GLU A 117 18.12 -3.54 32.90
CA GLU A 117 18.95 -3.44 34.11
C GLU A 117 18.73 -2.12 34.86
N ILE A 118 18.56 -1.01 34.14
CA ILE A 118 18.33 0.32 34.74
C ILE A 118 16.86 0.61 35.02
N GLY A 119 15.93 -0.26 34.61
CA GLY A 119 14.48 -0.08 34.80
C GLY A 119 13.85 1.03 33.95
N ASP A 120 14.41 1.36 32.78
CA ASP A 120 13.86 2.37 31.88
C ASP A 120 12.78 1.77 30.96
N GLU A 121 11.53 1.82 31.42
CA GLU A 121 10.37 1.24 30.71
C GLU A 121 10.18 1.79 29.28
N ASP A 122 10.43 3.08 29.06
CA ASP A 122 10.29 3.72 27.76
C ASP A 122 11.33 3.18 26.76
N SER A 123 12.57 3.04 27.22
CA SER A 123 13.64 2.41 26.42
C SER A 123 13.36 0.93 26.19
N VAL A 124 12.86 0.19 27.19
CA VAL A 124 12.48 -1.22 27.03
C VAL A 124 11.42 -1.37 25.92
N GLU A 125 10.36 -0.59 25.95
CA GLU A 125 9.30 -0.60 24.93
C GLU A 125 9.83 -0.27 23.53
N LYS A 126 10.77 0.68 23.44
CA LYS A 126 11.38 1.10 22.18
C LYS A 126 12.32 0.05 21.60
N PHE A 127 13.22 -0.50 22.42
CA PHE A 127 14.24 -1.44 21.96
C PHE A 127 13.66 -2.84 21.74
N SER A 128 12.69 -3.28 22.55
CA SER A 128 12.05 -4.60 22.38
C SER A 128 11.45 -4.76 20.98
N LYS A 129 10.76 -3.73 20.48
CA LYS A 129 10.19 -3.70 19.12
C LYS A 129 11.26 -3.81 18.03
N ARG A 130 12.45 -3.27 18.25
CA ARG A 130 13.56 -3.29 17.29
C ARG A 130 14.28 -4.64 17.23
N THR A 131 14.13 -5.51 18.22
CA THR A 131 14.73 -6.85 18.22
C THR A 131 13.96 -7.86 17.36
N VAL A 132 12.74 -7.53 16.92
CA VAL A 132 11.83 -8.44 16.23
C VAL A 132 12.47 -9.00 14.95
N LYS A 133 12.37 -10.32 14.79
CA LYS A 133 12.76 -11.05 13.60
C LYS A 133 11.61 -11.97 13.19
N ILE A 134 11.33 -12.02 11.89
CA ILE A 134 10.41 -13.01 11.33
C ILE A 134 11.18 -14.32 11.15
N THR A 135 10.55 -15.43 11.52
CA THR A 135 11.09 -16.77 11.34
C THR A 135 10.26 -17.55 10.32
N LYS A 136 10.73 -18.73 9.94
CA LYS A 136 10.01 -19.58 8.99
C LYS A 136 8.71 -20.09 9.61
N GLU A 137 8.73 -20.40 10.91
CA GLU A 137 7.60 -20.91 11.67
C GLU A 137 6.45 -19.89 11.70
N HIS A 138 6.76 -18.60 11.85
CA HIS A 138 5.74 -17.54 11.75
C HIS A 138 5.07 -17.51 10.36
N ASN A 139 5.86 -17.69 9.30
CA ASN A 139 5.32 -17.73 7.94
C ASN A 139 4.46 -18.97 7.74
N ASP A 140 4.95 -20.15 8.12
CA ASP A 140 4.24 -21.42 7.94
C ASP A 140 2.94 -21.45 8.76
N GLY A 141 2.95 -20.90 9.97
CA GLY A 141 1.75 -20.70 10.79
C GLY A 141 0.72 -19.79 10.11
N CYS A 142 1.14 -18.64 9.58
CA CYS A 142 0.25 -17.75 8.82
C CYS A 142 -0.27 -18.39 7.52
N LYS A 143 0.56 -19.12 6.78
CA LYS A 143 0.14 -19.85 5.57
C LYS A 143 -0.92 -20.90 5.89
N ARG A 144 -0.70 -21.70 6.94
CA ARG A 144 -1.67 -22.69 7.42
C ARG A 144 -2.97 -22.03 7.83
N LEU A 145 -2.91 -20.96 8.62
CA LEU A 145 -4.08 -20.18 9.02
C LEU A 145 -4.91 -19.70 7.81
N LEU A 146 -4.26 -19.05 6.84
CA LEU A 146 -4.95 -18.50 5.68
C LEU A 146 -5.62 -19.58 4.82
N ARG A 147 -4.95 -20.73 4.65
CA ARG A 147 -5.54 -21.90 3.97
C ARG A 147 -6.79 -22.40 4.70
N LEU A 148 -6.74 -22.53 6.02
CA LEU A 148 -7.90 -22.92 6.84
C LEU A 148 -9.03 -21.88 6.80
N MET A 149 -8.70 -20.59 6.65
CA MET A 149 -9.69 -19.53 6.43
C MET A 149 -10.31 -19.54 5.02
N GLY A 150 -9.82 -20.40 4.12
CA GLY A 150 -10.26 -20.44 2.71
C GLY A 150 -9.72 -19.28 1.87
N VAL A 151 -8.60 -18.67 2.29
CA VAL A 151 -7.98 -17.53 1.60
C VAL A 151 -6.75 -18.01 0.81
N PRO A 152 -6.66 -17.69 -0.50
CA PRO A 152 -5.54 -18.08 -1.34
C PRO A 152 -4.25 -17.37 -0.92
N ILE A 153 -3.15 -18.10 -1.05
CA ILE A 153 -1.80 -17.57 -0.87
C ILE A 153 -0.95 -17.80 -2.11
N VAL A 154 0.10 -17.00 -2.27
CA VAL A 154 1.15 -17.18 -3.26
C VAL A 154 2.48 -17.15 -2.54
N GLU A 155 3.38 -18.05 -2.91
CA GLU A 155 4.77 -18.04 -2.45
C GLU A 155 5.61 -17.50 -3.61
N ALA A 156 6.20 -16.32 -3.41
CA ALA A 156 7.06 -15.69 -4.41
C ALA A 156 8.39 -16.46 -4.48
N PRO A 157 9.05 -16.54 -5.64
CA PRO A 157 10.39 -17.10 -5.73
C PRO A 157 11.46 -16.10 -5.24
N GLY A 158 11.11 -14.81 -5.17
CA GLY A 158 11.92 -13.73 -4.61
C GLY A 158 11.07 -12.83 -3.70
N GLU A 159 10.97 -11.56 -4.01
CA GLU A 159 10.24 -10.57 -3.19
C GLU A 159 8.73 -10.60 -3.43
N ALA A 160 7.95 -10.50 -2.35
CA ALA A 160 6.49 -10.49 -2.39
C ALA A 160 5.94 -9.27 -3.10
N GLU A 161 6.51 -8.07 -2.92
CA GLU A 161 6.09 -6.85 -3.61
C GLU A 161 6.20 -6.96 -5.13
N ALA A 162 7.27 -7.60 -5.61
CA ALA A 162 7.48 -7.84 -7.03
C ALA A 162 6.46 -8.83 -7.59
N GLN A 163 6.20 -9.91 -6.85
CA GLN A 163 5.17 -10.89 -7.21
C GLN A 163 3.77 -10.28 -7.18
N CYS A 164 3.46 -9.43 -6.21
CA CYS A 164 2.21 -8.67 -6.15
C CYS A 164 2.05 -7.77 -7.38
N ALA A 165 3.09 -7.03 -7.75
CA ALA A 165 3.08 -6.18 -8.94
C ALA A 165 2.83 -6.99 -10.22
N SER A 166 3.46 -8.16 -10.34
CA SER A 166 3.23 -9.11 -11.45
C SER A 166 1.77 -9.58 -11.52
N LEU A 167 1.17 -9.95 -10.39
CA LEU A 167 -0.25 -10.33 -10.33
C LEU A 167 -1.18 -9.23 -10.84
N CYS A 168 -0.88 -7.96 -10.52
CA CYS A 168 -1.66 -6.83 -11.00
C CYS A 168 -1.46 -6.55 -12.50
N LYS A 169 -0.23 -6.62 -13.00
CA LYS A 169 0.06 -6.47 -14.44
C LYS A 169 -0.63 -7.55 -15.28
N ASN A 170 -0.75 -8.76 -14.74
CA ASN A 170 -1.41 -9.90 -15.39
C ASN A 170 -2.93 -9.97 -15.11
N HIS A 171 -3.53 -8.90 -14.58
CA HIS A 171 -4.97 -8.80 -14.28
C HIS A 171 -5.53 -9.85 -13.32
N LYS A 172 -4.68 -10.56 -12.56
CA LYS A 172 -5.09 -11.49 -11.51
C LYS A 172 -5.49 -10.78 -10.21
N ALA A 173 -4.95 -9.58 -9.98
CA ALA A 173 -5.32 -8.70 -8.88
C ALA A 173 -5.58 -7.27 -9.37
N TYR A 174 -6.47 -6.55 -8.70
CA TYR A 174 -6.82 -5.16 -9.02
C TYR A 174 -5.73 -4.17 -8.57
N ALA A 175 -5.16 -4.38 -7.38
CA ALA A 175 -4.12 -3.54 -6.81
C ALA A 175 -3.24 -4.31 -5.83
N VAL A 176 -2.06 -3.78 -5.56
CA VAL A 176 -1.15 -4.25 -4.52
C VAL A 176 -1.38 -3.46 -3.24
N ALA A 177 -1.44 -4.11 -2.09
CA ALA A 177 -1.44 -3.47 -0.79
C ALA A 177 -0.13 -3.79 -0.04
N SER A 178 0.69 -2.77 0.17
CA SER A 178 1.91 -2.82 0.99
C SER A 178 2.24 -1.40 1.50
N GLU A 179 3.03 -1.29 2.56
CA GLU A 179 3.65 -0.02 2.99
C GLU A 179 5.05 0.17 2.41
N ASP A 180 5.52 -0.79 1.62
CA ASP A 180 6.78 -0.67 0.91
C ASP A 180 6.60 0.06 -0.43
N MET A 181 7.34 1.17 -0.56
CA MET A 181 7.22 2.08 -1.70
C MET A 181 8.03 1.59 -2.90
N ASP A 182 8.93 0.62 -2.73
CA ASP A 182 9.60 -0.05 -3.85
C ASP A 182 8.63 -0.85 -4.72
N THR A 183 7.45 -1.23 -4.21
CA THR A 183 6.34 -1.77 -5.01
C THR A 183 6.06 -0.93 -6.27
N LEU A 184 6.17 0.40 -6.19
CA LEU A 184 5.97 1.29 -7.33
C LEU A 184 7.02 1.05 -8.44
N THR A 185 8.27 0.73 -8.07
CA THR A 185 9.37 0.49 -9.01
C THR A 185 9.22 -0.84 -9.76
N PHE A 186 8.52 -1.81 -9.19
CA PHE A 186 8.12 -3.02 -9.91
C PHE A 186 6.95 -2.77 -10.88
N GLY A 187 6.38 -1.56 -10.93
CA GLY A 187 5.40 -1.15 -11.93
C GLY A 187 3.99 -1.69 -11.70
N ALA A 188 3.59 -1.91 -10.45
CA ALA A 188 2.20 -2.23 -10.12
C ALA A 188 1.26 -1.10 -10.60
N PRO A 189 0.24 -1.36 -11.45
CA PRO A 189 -0.62 -0.29 -11.97
C PRO A 189 -1.31 0.54 -10.87
N ARG A 190 -1.75 -0.14 -9.79
CA ARG A 190 -2.39 0.46 -8.61
C ARG A 190 -1.70 -0.07 -7.35
N PHE A 191 -1.32 0.85 -6.48
CA PHE A 191 -0.66 0.56 -5.22
C PHE A 191 -1.41 1.24 -4.08
N LEU A 192 -1.73 0.47 -3.04
CA LEU A 192 -2.56 0.89 -1.92
C LEU A 192 -1.76 0.86 -0.63
N ARG A 193 -1.82 1.96 0.10
CA ARG A 193 -1.29 2.07 1.47
C ARG A 193 -2.44 2.23 2.46
N HIS A 194 -2.20 1.79 3.68
CA HIS A 194 -3.10 1.86 4.82
C HIS A 194 -4.36 0.97 4.70
N VAL A 195 -4.41 0.06 3.71
CA VAL A 195 -5.48 -0.95 3.59
C VAL A 195 -5.48 -1.90 4.78
N THR A 196 -4.29 -2.21 5.28
CA THR A 196 -4.05 -3.18 6.34
C THR A 196 -4.04 -2.56 7.74
N ASP A 197 -4.30 -1.26 7.86
CA ASP A 197 -4.22 -0.51 9.11
C ASP A 197 -5.29 -0.94 10.12
N LEU A 198 -4.90 -0.95 11.40
CA LEU A 198 -5.78 -1.32 12.49
C LEU A 198 -7.02 -0.40 12.58
N SER A 199 -6.95 0.82 12.06
CA SER A 199 -8.04 1.79 12.03
C SER A 199 -8.60 2.07 10.62
N PHE A 200 -8.48 1.17 9.63
CA PHE A 200 -8.89 1.47 8.23
C PHE A 200 -10.35 1.93 8.03
N LYS A 201 -11.26 1.70 8.99
CA LYS A 201 -12.63 2.26 8.94
C LYS A 201 -12.65 3.78 9.20
N LYS A 202 -11.61 4.31 9.84
CA LYS A 202 -11.41 5.73 10.19
C LYS A 202 -10.26 6.37 9.40
N SER A 203 -9.28 5.57 8.97
CA SER A 203 -8.15 6.02 8.16
C SER A 203 -8.42 5.79 6.67
N PRO A 204 -8.31 6.81 5.80
CA PRO A 204 -8.47 6.62 4.37
C PRO A 204 -7.34 5.75 3.80
N VAL A 205 -7.69 4.94 2.79
CA VAL A 205 -6.72 4.22 1.97
C VAL A 205 -6.08 5.20 1.01
N THR A 206 -4.75 5.24 0.97
CA THR A 206 -4.02 6.04 -0.02
C THR A 206 -3.73 5.19 -1.24
N GLU A 207 -4.37 5.51 -2.37
CA GLU A 207 -4.15 4.88 -3.66
C GLU A 207 -3.15 5.68 -4.50
N PHE A 208 -2.16 4.99 -5.05
CA PHE A 208 -1.26 5.50 -6.07
C PHE A 208 -1.53 4.79 -7.39
N GLU A 209 -1.72 5.56 -8.47
CA GLU A 209 -1.71 5.03 -9.83
C GLU A 209 -0.34 5.33 -10.45
N VAL A 210 0.44 4.29 -10.75
CA VAL A 210 1.80 4.46 -11.33
C VAL A 210 1.79 5.31 -12.60
N PRO A 211 0.84 5.14 -13.54
CA PRO A 211 0.75 6.04 -14.70
C PRO A 211 0.64 7.51 -14.32
N LYS A 212 -0.10 7.83 -13.25
CA LYS A 212 -0.25 9.21 -12.77
C LYS A 212 1.01 9.73 -12.10
N VAL A 213 1.69 8.88 -11.32
CA VAL A 213 3.01 9.20 -10.74
C VAL A 213 3.98 9.59 -11.85
N LEU A 214 4.09 8.77 -12.90
CA LEU A 214 4.98 9.01 -14.04
C LEU A 214 4.61 10.30 -14.80
N GLU A 215 3.31 10.53 -15.04
CA GLU A 215 2.80 11.74 -15.69
C GLU A 215 3.18 13.01 -14.92
N GLU A 216 2.93 13.06 -13.61
CA GLU A 216 3.21 14.27 -12.80
C GLU A 216 4.70 14.52 -12.60
N LEU A 217 5.49 13.44 -12.46
CA LEU A 217 6.94 13.57 -12.41
C LEU A 217 7.55 13.92 -13.78
N GLY A 218 6.81 13.69 -14.88
CA GLY A 218 7.30 13.86 -16.24
C GLY A 218 8.42 12.87 -16.58
N LEU A 219 8.29 11.63 -16.11
CA LEU A 219 9.31 10.57 -16.24
C LEU A 219 8.73 9.34 -16.93
N THR A 220 9.58 8.63 -17.66
CA THR A 220 9.33 7.24 -18.06
C THR A 220 9.51 6.29 -16.88
N MET A 221 9.03 5.06 -17.01
CA MET A 221 9.23 4.04 -15.97
C MET A 221 10.72 3.74 -15.72
N ASP A 222 11.53 3.70 -16.78
CA ASP A 222 12.98 3.49 -16.67
C ASP A 222 13.67 4.63 -15.92
N GLN A 223 13.30 5.88 -16.23
CA GLN A 223 13.75 7.06 -15.49
C GLN A 223 13.30 7.05 -14.02
N PHE A 224 12.09 6.58 -13.75
CA PHE A 224 11.58 6.47 -12.38
C PHE A 224 12.35 5.42 -11.57
N ILE A 225 12.69 4.28 -12.16
CA ILE A 225 13.56 3.27 -11.52
C ILE A 225 14.92 3.88 -11.20
N ASP A 226 15.54 4.57 -12.17
CA ASP A 226 16.83 5.24 -11.99
C ASP A 226 16.80 6.31 -10.89
N LEU A 227 15.71 7.09 -10.84
CA LEU A 227 15.44 8.03 -9.75
C LEU A 227 15.41 7.31 -8.39
N CYS A 228 14.71 6.19 -8.29
CA CYS A 228 14.59 5.43 -7.04
C CYS A 228 15.92 4.83 -6.60
N ILE A 229 16.74 4.33 -7.54
CA ILE A 229 18.10 3.84 -7.26
C ILE A 229 18.99 4.98 -6.74
N LEU A 230 19.00 6.14 -7.42
CA LEU A 230 19.77 7.32 -6.98
C LEU A 230 19.29 7.88 -5.62
N SER A 231 17.99 7.79 -5.34
CA SER A 231 17.42 8.22 -4.07
C SER A 231 17.86 7.32 -2.90
N GLY A 232 18.12 6.05 -3.20
CA GLY A 232 18.47 5.00 -2.27
C GLY A 232 17.36 3.97 -2.13
N CYS A 233 17.71 2.73 -2.42
CA CYS A 233 16.86 1.55 -2.28
C CYS A 233 17.55 0.52 -1.38
N ASP A 234 16.89 -0.62 -1.16
CA ASP A 234 17.41 -1.71 -0.31
C ASP A 234 18.45 -2.62 -1.03
N TYR A 235 18.65 -2.44 -2.34
CA TYR A 235 19.46 -3.34 -3.17
C TYR A 235 20.87 -2.83 -3.47
N CYS A 236 21.14 -1.53 -3.27
CA CYS A 236 22.47 -0.95 -3.40
C CYS A 236 22.61 0.33 -2.57
N GLU A 237 23.85 0.78 -2.33
CA GLU A 237 24.09 2.11 -1.78
C GLU A 237 23.64 3.20 -2.76
N ASN A 238 23.40 4.41 -2.23
CA ASN A 238 23.23 5.61 -3.04
C ASN A 238 24.48 6.50 -2.97
N ILE A 239 24.63 7.40 -3.93
CA ILE A 239 25.70 8.39 -3.94
C ILE A 239 25.50 9.35 -2.76
N LYS A 240 26.49 9.45 -1.87
CA LYS A 240 26.41 10.29 -0.66
C LYS A 240 26.12 11.75 -1.04
N GLY A 241 25.10 12.33 -0.41
CA GLY A 241 24.67 13.71 -0.70
C GLY A 241 23.74 13.85 -1.90
N ILE A 242 23.31 12.74 -2.52
CA ILE A 242 22.23 12.68 -3.51
C ILE A 242 21.06 11.93 -2.90
N GLY A 243 20.00 12.66 -2.57
CA GLY A 243 18.70 12.11 -2.15
C GLY A 243 17.61 12.48 -3.16
N GLY A 244 16.35 12.09 -2.89
CA GLY A 244 15.25 12.14 -3.87
C GLY A 244 15.08 13.44 -4.65
N GLN A 245 15.15 14.59 -3.98
CA GLN A 245 15.01 15.90 -4.65
C GLN A 245 16.12 16.15 -5.69
N ARG A 246 17.36 15.82 -5.31
CA ARG A 246 18.51 16.01 -6.19
C ARG A 246 18.55 14.95 -7.29
N ALA A 247 18.18 13.70 -6.95
CA ALA A 247 18.04 12.61 -7.91
C ALA A 247 17.00 12.97 -9.00
N LEU A 248 15.83 13.50 -8.62
CA LEU A 248 14.80 13.93 -9.58
C LEU A 248 15.31 15.01 -10.52
N LYS A 249 16.02 16.01 -10.00
CA LYS A 249 16.65 17.05 -10.83
C LYS A 249 17.64 16.45 -11.82
N LEU A 250 18.53 15.58 -11.35
CA LEU A 250 19.56 14.95 -12.18
C LEU A 250 18.96 14.07 -13.27
N ILE A 251 17.94 13.26 -12.95
CA ILE A 251 17.25 12.41 -13.93
C ILE A 251 16.50 13.24 -14.97
N ARG A 252 15.84 14.34 -14.58
CA ARG A 252 15.21 15.25 -15.55
C ARG A 252 16.23 15.92 -16.48
N GLN A 253 17.46 16.15 -16.02
CA GLN A 253 18.52 16.79 -16.80
C GLN A 253 19.25 15.81 -17.72
N HIS A 254 19.52 14.60 -17.25
CA HIS A 254 20.45 13.66 -17.89
C HIS A 254 19.78 12.37 -18.38
N GLY A 255 18.54 12.09 -17.97
CA GLY A 255 17.74 10.99 -18.48
C GLY A 255 18.02 9.62 -17.84
N CYS A 256 19.27 9.27 -17.53
CA CYS A 256 19.62 7.99 -16.90
C CYS A 256 20.83 8.11 -15.96
N ILE A 257 21.06 7.07 -15.15
CA ILE A 257 22.18 7.04 -14.19
C ILE A 257 23.54 7.19 -14.87
N GLU A 258 23.74 6.54 -16.02
CA GLU A 258 24.99 6.59 -16.79
C GLU A 258 25.40 8.05 -17.09
N GLU A 259 24.47 8.82 -17.65
CA GLU A 259 24.67 10.23 -18.00
C GLU A 259 24.82 11.12 -16.75
N VAL A 260 24.08 10.80 -15.67
CA VAL A 260 24.24 11.49 -14.38
C VAL A 260 25.65 11.32 -13.84
N VAL A 261 26.19 10.11 -13.88
CA VAL A 261 27.53 9.79 -13.37
C VAL A 261 28.62 10.50 -14.19
N GLN A 262 28.50 10.52 -15.52
CA GLN A 262 29.46 11.20 -16.39
C GLN A 262 29.49 12.71 -16.18
N ASN A 263 28.34 13.32 -15.87
CA ASN A 263 28.19 14.76 -15.69
C ASN A 263 28.19 15.19 -14.21
N LEU A 264 28.56 14.29 -13.30
CA LEU A 264 28.49 14.56 -11.87
C LEU A 264 29.64 15.48 -11.43
N HIS A 265 29.33 16.48 -10.60
CA HIS A 265 30.36 17.33 -10.02
C HIS A 265 31.36 16.49 -9.21
N LYS A 266 32.67 16.74 -9.38
CA LYS A 266 33.80 16.04 -8.72
C LYS A 266 33.76 15.95 -7.19
N ARG A 267 32.81 16.63 -6.53
CA ARG A 267 32.61 16.59 -5.07
C ARG A 267 31.85 15.33 -4.63
N TYR A 268 31.17 14.69 -5.57
CA TYR A 268 30.43 13.46 -5.33
C TYR A 268 31.32 12.28 -5.68
N THR A 269 31.42 11.34 -4.75
CA THR A 269 32.14 10.08 -4.96
C THR A 269 31.13 9.02 -5.33
N VAL A 270 31.28 8.46 -6.53
CA VAL A 270 30.51 7.30 -6.97
C VAL A 270 31.17 6.04 -6.38
N PRO A 271 30.41 5.08 -5.83
CA PRO A 271 31.01 3.82 -5.36
C PRO A 271 31.68 3.08 -6.53
N GLU A 272 32.89 2.54 -6.33
CA GLU A 272 33.67 1.87 -7.39
C GLU A 272 32.91 0.67 -7.98
N ASP A 273 32.33 -0.18 -7.13
CA ASP A 273 31.52 -1.34 -7.54
C ASP A 273 30.02 -1.09 -7.33
N TRP A 274 29.48 -0.02 -7.94
CA TRP A 274 28.07 0.33 -7.78
C TRP A 274 27.18 -0.50 -8.71
N PRO A 275 26.38 -1.48 -8.21
CA PRO A 275 25.68 -2.45 -9.06
C PRO A 275 24.33 -1.92 -9.54
N TYR A 276 24.27 -0.67 -10.01
CA TYR A 276 23.01 -0.01 -10.31
C TYR A 276 22.32 -0.63 -11.55
N GLN A 277 23.09 -1.17 -12.50
CA GLN A 277 22.52 -1.87 -13.66
C GLN A 277 21.87 -3.20 -13.27
N GLU A 278 22.46 -3.96 -12.36
CA GLU A 278 21.87 -5.19 -11.83
C GLU A 278 20.61 -4.88 -11.03
N VAL A 279 20.61 -3.81 -10.22
CA VAL A 279 19.42 -3.34 -9.51
C VAL A 279 18.33 -2.88 -10.47
N ARG A 280 18.68 -2.14 -11.52
CA ARG A 280 17.73 -1.75 -12.58
C ARG A 280 17.11 -2.97 -13.24
N THR A 281 17.93 -3.99 -13.53
CA THR A 281 17.47 -5.26 -14.10
C THR A 281 16.52 -5.99 -13.14
N LEU A 282 16.84 -6.03 -11.84
CA LEU A 282 15.99 -6.61 -10.80
C LEU A 282 14.60 -5.96 -10.78
N PHE A 283 14.51 -4.63 -10.87
CA PHE A 283 13.20 -3.95 -10.90
C PHE A 283 12.43 -4.18 -12.20
N LYS A 284 13.13 -4.24 -13.34
CA LYS A 284 12.50 -4.42 -14.66
C LYS A 284 12.07 -5.87 -14.92
N GLN A 285 12.85 -6.82 -14.45
CA GLN A 285 12.72 -8.25 -14.68
C GLN A 285 12.86 -9.01 -13.35
N PRO A 286 11.94 -8.80 -12.39
CA PRO A 286 12.03 -9.47 -11.11
C PRO A 286 11.78 -10.98 -11.26
N ASN A 287 12.40 -11.76 -10.37
CA ASN A 287 12.10 -13.18 -10.25
C ASN A 287 10.69 -13.36 -9.67
N VAL A 288 9.73 -13.75 -10.51
CA VAL A 288 8.32 -13.91 -10.15
C VAL A 288 7.71 -15.14 -10.85
N CYS A 289 6.76 -15.78 -10.21
CA CYS A 289 5.90 -16.78 -10.83
C CYS A 289 4.97 -16.12 -11.85
N THR A 290 4.98 -16.62 -13.08
CA THR A 290 4.15 -16.14 -14.20
C THR A 290 2.86 -16.97 -14.37
N GLU A 291 2.94 -18.28 -14.14
CA GLU A 291 1.83 -19.21 -14.31
C GLU A 291 1.09 -19.44 -12.98
N ILE A 292 0.29 -18.45 -12.57
CA ILE A 292 -0.54 -18.55 -11.37
C ILE A 292 -2.00 -18.82 -11.80
N PRO A 293 -2.63 -19.90 -11.32
CA PRO A 293 -4.03 -20.21 -11.63
C PRO A 293 -4.97 -19.15 -11.05
N ASP A 294 -6.23 -19.14 -11.50
CA ASP A 294 -7.22 -18.23 -10.93
C ASP A 294 -7.47 -18.52 -9.45
N PHE A 295 -7.52 -17.45 -8.68
CA PHE A 295 -7.70 -17.52 -7.24
C PHE A 295 -9.12 -17.96 -6.89
N GLN A 296 -9.21 -18.95 -6.01
CA GLN A 296 -10.46 -19.41 -5.43
C GLN A 296 -10.45 -19.12 -3.93
N TRP A 297 -11.54 -18.51 -3.45
CA TRP A 297 -11.81 -18.34 -2.03
C TRP A 297 -12.84 -19.38 -1.65
N THR A 298 -12.52 -20.23 -0.70
CA THR A 298 -13.39 -21.32 -0.24
C THR A 298 -14.04 -20.96 1.09
N SER A 299 -14.98 -21.79 1.54
CA SER A 299 -15.48 -21.70 2.92
C SER A 299 -14.35 -21.98 3.91
N ALA A 300 -14.37 -21.29 5.05
CA ALA A 300 -13.45 -21.56 6.14
C ALA A 300 -13.70 -22.96 6.73
N ASP A 301 -12.61 -23.68 6.99
CA ASP A 301 -12.60 -24.95 7.71
C ASP A 301 -12.74 -24.68 9.21
N LYS A 302 -13.97 -24.82 9.72
CA LYS A 302 -14.28 -24.55 11.13
C LYS A 302 -13.47 -25.47 12.06
N GLU A 303 -13.47 -26.77 11.79
CA GLU A 303 -12.84 -27.76 12.65
C GLU A 303 -11.32 -27.58 12.67
N GLY A 304 -10.72 -27.40 11.48
CA GLY A 304 -9.30 -27.14 11.35
C GLY A 304 -8.86 -25.82 12.00
N LEU A 305 -9.67 -24.75 11.91
CA LEU A 305 -9.39 -23.49 12.61
C LEU A 305 -9.46 -23.63 14.13
N VAL A 306 -10.45 -24.35 14.65
CA VAL A 306 -10.57 -24.60 16.10
C VAL A 306 -9.39 -25.45 16.58
N ASN A 307 -9.05 -26.53 15.87
CA ASN A 307 -7.87 -27.35 16.18
C ASN A 307 -6.59 -26.51 16.21
N PHE A 308 -6.33 -25.78 15.13
CA PHE A 308 -5.07 -25.05 15.00
C PHE A 308 -4.96 -23.88 15.97
N LEU A 309 -6.00 -23.05 16.11
CA LEU A 309 -5.92 -21.85 16.95
C LEU A 309 -6.17 -22.16 18.42
N ALA A 310 -7.24 -22.88 18.75
CA ALA A 310 -7.63 -23.07 20.13
C ALA A 310 -6.81 -24.15 20.83
N PHE A 311 -6.66 -25.32 20.19
CA PHE A 311 -5.97 -26.45 20.81
C PHE A 311 -4.44 -26.36 20.69
N GLU A 312 -3.90 -26.07 19.50
CA GLU A 312 -2.44 -26.03 19.30
C GLU A 312 -1.80 -24.69 19.73
N ASN A 313 -2.53 -23.57 19.62
CA ASN A 313 -1.99 -22.23 19.88
C ASN A 313 -2.65 -21.50 21.06
N SER A 314 -3.45 -22.21 21.86
CA SER A 314 -4.05 -21.72 23.11
C SER A 314 -4.95 -20.47 22.95
N PHE A 315 -5.58 -20.30 21.79
CA PHE A 315 -6.59 -19.23 21.60
C PHE A 315 -7.89 -19.60 22.31
N SER A 316 -8.64 -18.59 22.76
CA SER A 316 -10.01 -18.81 23.27
C SER A 316 -10.91 -19.37 22.17
N SER A 317 -11.52 -20.54 22.39
CA SER A 317 -12.44 -21.18 21.45
C SER A 317 -13.58 -20.25 21.02
N ASP A 318 -14.19 -19.51 21.96
CA ASP A 318 -15.23 -18.51 21.67
C ASP A 318 -14.75 -17.43 20.68
N ARG A 319 -13.50 -16.96 20.80
CA ARG A 319 -12.93 -15.99 19.85
C ARG A 319 -12.73 -16.60 18.46
N VAL A 320 -12.29 -17.86 18.40
CA VAL A 320 -12.10 -18.58 17.13
C VAL A 320 -13.45 -18.79 16.44
N GLU A 321 -14.46 -19.25 17.16
CA GLU A 321 -15.81 -19.45 16.62
C GLU A 321 -16.41 -18.16 16.10
N LYS A 322 -16.31 -17.05 16.85
CA LYS A 322 -16.74 -15.72 16.39
C LYS A 322 -16.02 -15.28 15.12
N ALA A 323 -14.74 -15.61 14.97
CA ALA A 323 -14.00 -15.31 13.74
C ALA A 323 -14.54 -16.12 12.55
N VAL A 324 -14.81 -17.41 12.74
CA VAL A 324 -15.41 -18.29 11.73
C VAL A 324 -16.78 -17.77 11.30
N GLU A 325 -17.63 -17.39 12.25
CA GLU A 325 -18.95 -16.82 11.98
C GLU A 325 -18.86 -15.54 11.13
N LYS A 326 -17.91 -14.65 11.43
CA LYS A 326 -17.68 -13.43 10.66
C LYS A 326 -17.21 -13.73 9.23
N ILE A 327 -16.33 -14.70 9.05
CA ILE A 327 -15.87 -15.12 7.71
C ILE A 327 -17.06 -15.64 6.90
N LYS A 328 -17.88 -16.51 7.51
CA LYS A 328 -19.08 -17.04 6.86
C LYS A 328 -20.07 -15.94 6.51
N ALA A 329 -20.39 -15.06 7.46
CA ALA A 329 -21.30 -13.94 7.24
C ALA A 329 -20.81 -12.99 6.13
N ALA A 330 -19.50 -12.73 6.06
CA ALA A 330 -18.90 -11.94 4.98
C ALA A 330 -19.06 -12.64 3.62
N SER A 331 -18.75 -13.94 3.55
CA SER A 331 -18.94 -14.74 2.33
C SER A 331 -20.41 -14.71 1.86
N ASP A 332 -21.35 -14.97 2.77
CA ASP A 332 -22.79 -15.00 2.47
C ASP A 332 -23.29 -13.64 1.99
N LYS A 333 -22.87 -12.55 2.65
CA LYS A 333 -23.21 -11.18 2.30
C LYS A 333 -22.76 -10.80 0.89
N TYR A 334 -21.60 -11.28 0.46
CA TYR A 334 -21.01 -10.96 -0.85
C TYR A 334 -21.19 -12.06 -1.90
N SER A 335 -21.95 -13.11 -1.60
CA SER A 335 -22.43 -14.11 -2.56
C SER A 335 -23.37 -13.48 -3.61
N PRO A 336 -23.63 -14.13 -4.76
CA PRO A 336 -24.59 -13.62 -5.75
C PRO A 336 -25.97 -13.31 -5.14
N ALA A 337 -26.47 -14.18 -4.27
CA ALA A 337 -27.74 -13.98 -3.56
C ALA A 337 -27.67 -12.84 -2.53
N GLY A 338 -26.56 -12.72 -1.80
CA GLY A 338 -26.33 -11.62 -0.85
C GLY A 338 -26.22 -10.26 -1.54
N ARG A 339 -25.55 -10.21 -2.70
CA ARG A 339 -25.44 -8.99 -3.54
C ARG A 339 -26.79 -8.54 -4.07
N ALA A 340 -27.66 -9.46 -4.47
CA ALA A 340 -29.02 -9.12 -4.90
C ALA A 340 -29.78 -8.41 -3.76
N LYS A 341 -29.66 -8.87 -2.51
CA LYS A 341 -30.26 -8.24 -1.32
C LYS A 341 -29.62 -6.88 -0.95
N LEU A 342 -28.36 -6.65 -1.29
CA LEU A 342 -27.71 -5.34 -1.11
C LEU A 342 -28.17 -4.30 -2.14
N LEU A 343 -28.65 -4.76 -3.31
CA LEU A 343 -29.10 -3.92 -4.41
C LEU A 343 -30.61 -3.68 -4.39
N THR A 344 -31.39 -4.48 -3.66
CA THR A 344 -32.81 -4.19 -3.43
C THR A 344 -32.95 -2.97 -2.52
N PRO A 345 -33.67 -1.92 -2.95
CA PRO A 345 -34.05 -0.84 -2.04
C PRO A 345 -34.80 -1.45 -0.85
N VAL A 346 -34.46 -1.02 0.37
CA VAL A 346 -35.28 -1.37 1.54
C VAL A 346 -36.67 -0.81 1.28
N ALA A 347 -37.61 -1.68 0.91
CA ALA A 347 -39.02 -1.32 0.87
C ALA A 347 -39.40 -0.92 2.29
N ASN A 348 -39.77 0.36 2.48
CA ASN A 348 -40.41 0.81 3.70
C ASN A 348 -41.60 -0.12 3.97
N LEU A 349 -41.48 -0.96 4.99
CA LEU A 349 -42.63 -1.65 5.56
C LEU A 349 -43.47 -0.59 6.27
N SER A 350 -44.45 -0.04 5.54
CA SER A 350 -45.59 0.66 6.09
C SER A 350 -46.43 -0.33 6.90
N GLY A 351 -46.12 -0.44 8.19
CA GLY A 351 -47.02 -1.01 9.19
C GLY A 351 -47.85 0.10 9.79
N SER A 352 -49.06 0.28 9.29
CA SER A 352 -50.09 1.15 9.86
C SER A 352 -50.53 0.60 11.23
N THR A 353 -50.32 1.38 12.29
CA THR A 353 -51.29 1.47 13.38
C THR A 353 -51.49 2.94 13.67
N ASP A 354 -52.58 3.47 13.14
CA ASP A 354 -53.04 4.83 13.39
C ASP A 354 -53.30 5.04 14.88
N LYS A 355 -52.60 6.02 15.44
CA LYS A 355 -53.15 6.88 16.50
C LYS A 355 -52.86 8.32 16.10
N GLU A 356 -53.89 8.97 15.56
CA GLU A 356 -53.91 10.38 15.24
C GLU A 356 -53.55 11.23 16.47
N SER A 357 -52.70 12.22 16.26
CA SER A 357 -52.62 13.41 17.10
C SER A 357 -52.62 14.62 16.16
N LYS A 358 -53.79 15.25 16.07
CA LYS A 358 -54.08 16.48 15.32
C LYS A 358 -53.05 17.57 15.64
N CYS A 359 -52.52 18.21 14.60
CA CYS A 359 -51.95 19.55 14.73
C CYS A 359 -52.72 20.49 13.78
N VAL A 360 -53.61 21.29 14.38
CA VAL A 360 -54.38 22.34 13.72
C VAL A 360 -53.56 23.63 13.79
N LEU A 361 -53.37 24.26 12.64
CA LEU A 361 -52.89 25.64 12.49
C LEU A 361 -53.87 26.61 13.14
N GLY A 362 -53.37 27.59 13.90
CA GLY A 362 -54.24 28.63 14.45
C GLY A 362 -53.55 29.72 15.29
N ALA A 363 -52.98 30.69 14.57
CA ALA A 363 -53.08 32.13 14.83
C ALA A 363 -52.40 32.79 16.06
N SER A 364 -51.55 33.78 15.71
CA SER A 364 -51.50 35.17 16.21
C SER A 364 -51.16 35.50 17.67
N GLY A 365 -50.18 36.40 17.84
CA GLY A 365 -50.36 37.54 18.75
C GLY A 365 -49.18 37.99 19.61
N GLN A 366 -48.38 38.92 19.06
CA GLN A 366 -47.76 40.09 19.72
C GLN A 366 -46.63 39.93 20.77
N GLY A 367 -45.45 40.46 20.39
CA GLY A 367 -44.91 41.68 21.01
C GLY A 367 -43.80 41.55 22.05
N LEU A 368 -42.55 41.84 21.67
CA LEU A 368 -41.85 43.13 21.87
C LEU A 368 -40.30 43.00 21.90
N ARG A 369 -39.68 43.87 21.11
CA ARG A 369 -38.37 44.56 21.26
C ARG A 369 -37.06 43.78 21.06
N SER A 370 -36.44 44.02 19.90
CA SER A 370 -35.04 44.41 19.82
C SER A 370 -34.87 45.67 18.95
N ARG A 371 -33.95 46.54 19.39
CA ARG A 371 -33.45 47.80 18.83
C ARG A 371 -31.95 47.50 18.51
N THR A 372 -31.25 47.98 17.48
CA THR A 372 -31.47 48.96 16.40
C THR A 372 -30.44 48.65 15.30
N ALA A 373 -30.74 49.08 14.08
CA ALA A 373 -29.97 48.93 12.84
C ALA A 373 -28.80 49.92 12.68
N VAL A 374 -27.93 49.66 11.69
CA VAL A 374 -27.32 50.67 10.79
C VAL A 374 -27.31 50.12 9.36
N GLN A 375 -27.33 51.03 8.39
CA GLN A 375 -28.05 51.04 7.13
C GLN A 375 -27.11 51.08 5.90
N VAL A 376 -27.51 50.34 4.87
CA VAL A 376 -27.48 50.58 3.40
C VAL A 376 -26.51 51.61 2.80
N CYS A 377 -25.78 51.21 1.76
CA CYS A 377 -25.71 51.97 0.49
C CYS A 377 -25.45 51.06 -0.72
N SER A 378 -26.09 51.43 -1.82
CA SER A 378 -26.36 50.74 -3.09
C SER A 378 -25.38 51.08 -4.21
N SER A 379 -25.30 50.20 -5.23
CA SER A 379 -25.10 50.44 -6.69
C SER A 379 -24.26 49.28 -7.28
N SER A 380 -24.39 48.79 -8.52
CA SER A 380 -25.34 48.92 -9.62
C SER A 380 -24.84 47.97 -10.72
N SER A 381 -25.75 47.39 -11.52
CA SER A 381 -25.61 47.03 -12.96
C SER A 381 -24.33 46.30 -13.44
N SER A 382 -24.34 45.19 -14.17
CA SER A 382 -25.20 44.81 -15.30
C SER A 382 -24.74 43.44 -15.77
N GLY A 383 -25.67 42.63 -16.29
CA GLY A 383 -25.35 41.35 -16.91
C GLY A 383 -24.93 41.50 -18.38
N PHE A 384 -24.30 40.47 -18.93
CA PHE A 384 -24.41 40.14 -20.35
C PHE A 384 -24.28 38.63 -20.55
N ARG A 385 -25.04 38.13 -21.51
CA ARG A 385 -25.34 36.72 -21.78
C ARG A 385 -25.03 36.43 -23.26
N TYR A 386 -24.62 35.18 -23.52
CA TYR A 386 -24.68 34.40 -24.77
C TYR A 386 -23.71 34.66 -25.94
N GLY A 387 -23.24 33.55 -26.53
CA GLY A 387 -22.91 33.47 -27.96
C GLY A 387 -21.87 32.42 -28.38
N SER A 388 -22.33 31.24 -28.79
CA SER A 388 -21.58 30.16 -29.46
C SER A 388 -21.27 30.45 -30.95
N SER A 389 -20.17 29.92 -31.52
CA SER A 389 -20.18 29.08 -32.76
C SER A 389 -18.77 28.84 -33.39
N SER A 390 -18.58 27.57 -33.80
CA SER A 390 -17.79 26.97 -34.91
C SER A 390 -16.67 27.73 -35.66
N SER A 391 -15.53 27.05 -35.88
CA SER A 391 -15.11 26.47 -37.21
C SER A 391 -13.64 25.98 -37.19
N LYS A 392 -13.34 24.92 -37.97
CA LYS A 392 -12.01 24.28 -38.16
C LYS A 392 -11.22 24.92 -39.35
N PRO A 393 -10.15 24.29 -39.91
CA PRO A 393 -8.74 24.64 -39.75
C PRO A 393 -8.11 25.22 -41.04
N LEU A 394 -6.86 25.70 -40.97
CA LEU A 394 -6.08 26.06 -42.17
C LEU A 394 -4.70 25.41 -42.18
N VAL A 395 -4.39 24.82 -43.33
CA VAL A 395 -3.14 24.18 -43.77
C VAL A 395 -2.32 25.18 -44.58
N LEU A 396 -0.99 25.15 -44.45
CA LEU A 396 0.07 25.48 -45.44
C LEU A 396 1.41 25.33 -44.67
N GLY A 397 2.41 24.53 -45.02
CA GLY A 397 2.84 24.03 -46.32
C GLY A 397 4.04 24.84 -46.81
N ARG A 398 5.28 24.40 -46.52
CA ARG A 398 6.44 24.67 -47.39
C ARG A 398 7.60 23.70 -47.14
N GLN A 399 7.91 22.96 -48.20
CA GLN A 399 9.11 22.17 -48.42
C GLN A 399 10.29 23.08 -48.78
N SER A 400 11.50 22.65 -48.43
CA SER A 400 12.69 22.82 -49.27
C SER A 400 13.72 21.78 -48.87
N GLY A 401 14.04 20.88 -49.81
CA GLY A 401 15.11 19.90 -49.67
C GLY A 401 16.44 20.46 -50.16
N VAL A 402 17.53 19.95 -49.60
CA VAL A 402 18.85 19.95 -50.26
C VAL A 402 19.50 18.59 -50.02
N HIS A 403 19.80 17.93 -51.12
CA HIS A 403 20.60 16.72 -51.27
C HIS A 403 22.08 17.12 -51.35
N VAL A 404 22.97 16.58 -50.51
CA VAL A 404 24.40 16.40 -50.83
C VAL A 404 24.92 15.11 -50.17
N LYS A 405 25.68 14.34 -50.97
CA LYS A 405 26.29 13.01 -50.76
C LYS A 405 27.44 12.98 -49.74
N PRO A 406 27.88 11.78 -49.28
CA PRO A 406 28.89 11.58 -48.24
C PRO A 406 30.32 11.45 -48.80
N PRO A 407 31.37 11.46 -47.95
CA PRO A 407 32.65 10.87 -48.29
C PRO A 407 32.92 9.60 -47.48
N THR A 408 33.29 8.56 -48.22
CA THR A 408 34.08 7.38 -47.84
C THR A 408 35.56 7.72 -47.79
N PHE A 409 36.29 7.27 -46.76
CA PHE A 409 37.73 6.91 -46.72
C PHE A 409 37.91 6.11 -45.40
N SER A 410 38.20 4.80 -45.35
CA SER A 410 39.38 4.01 -45.77
C SER A 410 40.63 4.23 -44.90
N PHE A 411 40.95 3.18 -44.11
CA PHE A 411 42.24 2.69 -43.61
C PHE A 411 43.27 3.67 -43.02
N ILE A 412 43.60 3.49 -41.73
CA ILE A 412 44.83 2.85 -41.22
C ILE A 412 44.47 2.11 -39.92
#